data_AF-A0AAJ6QRF1-F1
#
_entry.id   AF-A0AAJ6QRF1-F1
#
_cell.length_a   1.000
_cell.length_b   1.000
_cell.length_c   1.000
_cell.angle_alpha   90.00
_cell.angle_beta   90.00
_cell.angle_gamma   90.00
#
_symmetry.space_group_name_H-M   'P 1'
#
loop_
_entity.id
_entity.type
_entity.pdbx_description
1 polymer ?
#
loop_
_entity_poly.entity_id
_entity_poly.type
_entity_poly.pdbx_seq_one_letter_code
_entity_poly.pdbx_strand_id
1 'polypeptide(L)'
;MALGGSPQSRPNCAILTDLGSWIKTYNRSLHGFKSLARGLVEDRIADTSADRFPMEWEVACFVVPANSREENLFPGPRAYFLRTINSDSELLAFLETEIELLDFPVEPGYKIESWFHRLSGIDYRRRLREIEAEKRGLPRSRKIHPHSDFLSEPSFRERLDRRLRCLE
;
A
#
# COMPACT_ATOMS: atom_id res chain seq x y z
N MET A 1 21.59 -30.95 1.55
CA MET A 1 20.30 -31.17 0.86
C MET A 1 19.50 -29.89 0.98
N ALA A 2 19.37 -29.15 -0.12
CA ALA A 2 18.65 -27.89 -0.16
C ALA A 2 17.16 -28.16 -0.37
N LEU A 3 16.31 -27.68 0.54
CA LEU A 3 14.87 -27.64 0.35
C LEU A 3 14.56 -26.51 -0.63
N GLY A 4 14.27 -26.88 -1.88
CA GLY A 4 13.80 -25.95 -2.90
C GLY A 4 12.40 -25.44 -2.55
N GLY A 5 12.34 -24.24 -1.98
CA GLY A 5 11.11 -23.46 -1.95
C GLY A 5 10.75 -23.07 -3.38
N SER A 6 9.58 -23.50 -3.83
CA SER A 6 9.03 -23.06 -5.12
C SER A 6 8.88 -21.53 -5.14
N PRO A 7 9.27 -20.84 -6.22
CA PRO A 7 8.97 -19.42 -6.34
C PRO A 7 7.45 -19.28 -6.35
N GLN A 8 6.90 -18.54 -5.38
CA GLN A 8 5.50 -18.17 -5.41
C GLN A 8 5.24 -17.47 -6.74
N SER A 9 4.50 -18.14 -7.61
CA SER A 9 3.97 -17.56 -8.83
C SER A 9 3.20 -16.31 -8.46
N ARG A 10 3.61 -15.17 -9.02
CA ARG A 10 2.99 -13.87 -8.78
C ARG A 10 1.47 -14.01 -8.96
N PRO A 11 0.62 -13.65 -7.98
CA PRO A 11 -0.75 -13.34 -8.32
C PRO A 11 -0.68 -12.15 -9.26
N ASN A 12 -1.26 -12.28 -10.46
CA ASN A 12 -1.37 -11.27 -11.50
C ASN A 12 -1.10 -9.85 -11.01
N CYS A 13 0.12 -9.37 -11.29
CA CYS A 13 0.55 -8.00 -11.10
C CYS A 13 -0.14 -7.15 -12.18
N ALA A 14 -1.45 -6.95 -12.06
CA ALA A 14 -2.25 -5.97 -12.79
C ALA A 14 -3.71 -6.23 -12.46
N ILE A 15 -4.26 -5.52 -11.48
CA ILE A 15 -5.21 -4.45 -11.78
C ILE A 15 -5.10 -3.46 -10.61
N LEU A 16 -4.35 -2.39 -10.82
CA LEU A 16 -4.01 -1.45 -9.77
C LEU A 16 -4.88 -0.23 -9.99
N THR A 17 -5.90 -0.08 -9.14
CA THR A 17 -6.94 0.93 -9.31
C THR A 17 -6.54 2.24 -8.65
N ASP A 18 -6.81 3.35 -9.32
CA ASP A 18 -6.77 4.72 -8.75
C ASP A 18 -7.84 4.96 -7.66
N LEU A 19 -8.64 3.93 -7.36
CA LEU A 19 -9.68 3.94 -6.34
C LEU A 19 -9.08 3.96 -4.92
N GLY A 20 -9.87 4.41 -3.95
CA GLY A 20 -9.45 4.45 -2.55
C GLY A 20 -8.64 5.70 -2.20
N SER A 21 -8.08 5.71 -0.99
CA SER A 21 -7.34 6.84 -0.43
C SER A 21 -5.85 6.52 -0.39
N TRP A 22 -5.04 7.47 -0.86
CA TRP A 22 -3.58 7.40 -0.81
C TRP A 22 -3.03 8.42 0.19
N ILE A 23 -2.01 8.01 0.95
CA ILE A 23 -1.23 8.89 1.80
C ILE A 23 0.25 8.64 1.50
N LYS A 24 0.94 9.70 1.10
CA LYS A 24 2.40 9.72 0.98
C LYS A 24 2.99 10.60 2.06
N THR A 25 4.00 10.11 2.76
CA THR A 25 4.59 10.79 3.92
C THR A 25 6.07 10.45 4.08
N TYR A 26 6.75 11.27 4.87
CA TYR A 26 8.19 11.17 5.11
C TYR A 26 8.47 11.16 6.60
N ASN A 27 9.23 10.17 7.07
CA ASN A 27 9.62 10.01 8.46
C ASN A 27 11.14 10.00 8.59
N ARG A 28 11.68 10.64 9.63
CA ARG A 28 13.14 10.65 9.88
C ARG A 28 13.64 9.37 10.58
N SER A 29 12.72 8.56 11.10
CA SER A 29 13.06 7.35 11.84
C SER A 29 11.99 6.28 11.64
N LEU A 30 12.39 5.02 11.87
CA LEU A 30 11.49 3.88 11.84
C LEU A 30 10.41 3.98 12.93
N HIS A 31 10.76 4.48 14.11
CA HIS A 31 9.79 4.78 15.17
C HIS A 31 8.70 5.77 14.72
N GLY A 32 9.08 6.85 14.03
CA GLY A 32 8.11 7.82 13.50
C GLY A 32 7.15 7.18 12.48
N PHE A 33 7.68 6.33 11.60
CA PHE A 33 6.86 5.57 10.66
C PHE A 33 5.88 4.62 11.39
N LYS A 34 6.34 3.85 12.38
CA LYS A 34 5.50 2.92 13.17
C LYS A 34 4.39 3.68 13.91
N SER A 35 4.74 4.79 14.55
CA SER A 35 3.77 5.67 15.23
C SER A 35 2.70 6.20 14.28
N LEU A 36 3.07 6.58 13.05
CA LEU A 36 2.11 7.02 12.04
C LEU A 36 1.21 5.87 11.58
N ALA A 37 1.77 4.70 11.27
CA ALA A 37 1.00 3.53 10.85
C ALA A 37 -0.02 3.12 11.92
N ARG A 38 0.39 3.15 13.20
CA ARG A 38 -0.50 2.94 14.34
C ARG A 38 -1.64 3.94 14.39
N GLY A 39 -1.34 5.25 14.27
CA GLY A 39 -2.37 6.28 14.24
C GLY A 39 -3.38 6.08 13.10
N LEU A 40 -2.91 5.73 11.90
CA LEU A 40 -3.80 5.43 10.76
C LEU A 40 -4.71 4.21 11.01
N VAL A 41 -4.21 3.19 11.70
CA VAL A 41 -5.00 2.01 12.10
C VAL A 41 -6.02 2.37 13.17
N GLU A 42 -5.61 3.11 14.20
CA GLU A 42 -6.49 3.55 15.30
C GLU A 42 -7.61 4.46 14.77
N ASP A 43 -7.29 5.43 13.92
CA ASP A 43 -8.26 6.30 13.26
C ASP A 43 -9.26 5.48 12.43
N ARG A 44 -8.77 4.46 11.71
CA ARG A 44 -9.64 3.60 10.89
C ARG A 44 -10.62 2.79 11.75
N ILE A 45 -10.16 2.25 12.87
CA ILE A 45 -11.00 1.46 13.79
C ILE A 45 -12.03 2.36 14.48
N ALA A 46 -11.65 3.59 14.83
CA ALA A 46 -12.55 4.57 15.43
C ALA A 46 -13.65 5.04 14.44
N ASP A 47 -13.33 5.12 13.14
CA ASP A 47 -14.26 5.48 12.07
C ASP A 47 -15.25 4.33 11.77
N THR A 48 -16.26 4.22 12.62
CA THR A 48 -17.15 3.08 12.84
C THR A 48 -18.34 2.98 11.88
N SER A 49 -18.19 3.38 10.61
CA SER A 49 -19.06 2.78 9.58
C SER A 49 -18.52 1.40 9.27
N ALA A 50 -19.07 0.37 9.92
CA ALA A 50 -18.76 -1.04 9.64
C ALA A 50 -19.17 -1.35 8.20
N ASP A 51 -18.25 -1.11 7.27
CA ASP A 51 -18.47 -1.50 5.90
C ASP A 51 -18.47 -3.02 5.84
N ARG A 52 -19.51 -3.60 5.25
CA ARG A 52 -19.68 -5.06 5.20
C ARG A 52 -18.68 -5.74 4.27
N PHE A 53 -17.85 -4.94 3.60
CA PHE A 53 -16.88 -5.38 2.64
C PHE A 53 -15.47 -5.34 3.25
N PRO A 54 -14.61 -6.31 2.91
CA PRO A 54 -13.20 -6.25 3.24
C PRO A 54 -12.53 -4.97 2.74
N MET A 55 -11.40 -4.64 3.35
CA MET A 55 -10.54 -3.54 2.97
C MET A 55 -9.24 -4.08 2.36
N GLU A 56 -8.76 -3.51 1.26
CA GLU A 56 -7.36 -3.70 0.85
C GLU A 56 -6.51 -2.61 1.49
N TRP A 57 -5.41 -3.04 2.09
CA TRP A 57 -4.42 -2.19 2.71
C TRP A 57 -3.06 -2.47 2.08
N GLU A 58 -2.44 -1.43 1.55
CA GLU A 58 -1.13 -1.49 0.94
C GLU A 58 -0.19 -0.51 1.64
N VAL A 59 1.00 -0.99 1.98
CA VAL A 59 2.05 -0.18 2.61
C VAL A 59 3.36 -0.44 1.90
N ALA A 60 4.03 0.62 1.47
CA ALA A 60 5.37 0.54 0.92
C ALA A 60 6.30 1.51 1.66
N CYS A 61 7.48 1.03 2.06
CA CYS A 61 8.49 1.80 2.77
C CYS A 61 9.80 1.80 1.99
N PHE A 62 10.32 2.99 1.73
CA PHE A 62 11.59 3.20 1.05
C PHE A 62 12.50 4.01 1.94
N VAL A 63 13.78 3.64 2.02
CA VAL A 63 14.80 4.51 2.61
C VAL A 63 15.40 5.32 1.47
N VAL A 64 15.18 6.63 1.52
CA VAL A 64 15.60 7.59 0.49
C VAL A 64 16.44 8.70 1.14
N PRO A 65 17.32 9.40 0.42
CA PRO A 65 18.08 10.51 0.95
C PRO A 65 17.12 11.61 1.32
N ALA A 66 17.52 12.39 2.32
CA ALA A 66 16.83 13.61 2.67
C ALA A 66 16.85 14.60 1.50
N ASN A 67 17.91 14.58 0.68
CA ASN A 67 18.12 15.46 -0.47
C ASN A 67 17.48 14.93 -1.76
N SER A 68 16.66 15.77 -2.40
CA SER A 68 15.84 15.39 -3.56
C SER A 68 16.60 15.08 -4.85
N ARG A 69 17.86 15.53 -4.99
CA ARG A 69 18.64 15.35 -6.23
C ARG A 69 19.01 13.91 -6.53
N GLU A 70 19.00 13.05 -5.52
CA GLU A 70 19.42 11.65 -5.66
C GLU A 70 18.23 10.67 -5.67
N GLU A 71 16.99 11.14 -5.40
CA GLU A 71 15.75 10.36 -5.13
C GLU A 71 15.40 9.23 -6.13
N ASN A 72 16.05 9.20 -7.30
CA ASN A 72 15.82 8.21 -8.36
C ASN A 72 16.81 7.02 -8.35
N LEU A 73 17.84 7.01 -7.49
CA LEU A 73 18.89 5.99 -7.48
C LEU A 73 18.63 4.83 -6.49
N PHE A 74 17.45 4.75 -5.88
CA PHE A 74 17.26 3.87 -4.73
C PHE A 74 16.94 2.43 -5.06
N PRO A 75 17.53 1.47 -4.32
CA PRO A 75 17.09 0.08 -4.33
C PRO A 75 15.61 0.01 -3.92
N GLY A 76 14.95 -1.10 -4.26
CA GLY A 76 13.54 -1.34 -3.98
C GLY A 76 13.13 -1.11 -2.51
N PRO A 77 11.83 -1.23 -2.20
CA PRO A 77 11.33 -0.96 -0.85
C PRO A 77 12.05 -1.81 0.20
N ARG A 78 12.29 -1.21 1.37
CA ARG A 78 12.71 -1.94 2.57
C ARG A 78 11.61 -2.85 3.10
N ALA A 79 10.36 -2.45 2.90
CA ALA A 79 9.20 -3.24 3.24
C ALA A 79 8.06 -2.93 2.26
N TYR A 80 7.34 -3.97 1.83
CA TYR A 80 6.15 -3.85 1.01
C TYR A 80 5.12 -4.88 1.44
N PHE A 81 3.91 -4.41 1.72
CA PHE A 81 2.79 -5.24 2.15
C PHE A 81 1.57 -4.88 1.33
N LEU A 82 0.85 -5.90 0.86
CA LEU A 82 -0.48 -5.78 0.28
C LEU A 82 -1.34 -6.88 0.89
N ARG A 83 -2.40 -6.48 1.59
CA ARG A 83 -3.28 -7.40 2.34
C ARG A 83 -4.74 -7.02 2.15
N THR A 84 -5.60 -8.03 2.09
CA THR A 84 -7.04 -7.88 2.26
C THR A 84 -7.38 -8.17 3.72
N ILE A 85 -8.05 -7.23 4.38
CA ILE A 85 -8.35 -7.20 5.80
C ILE A 85 -9.88 -7.24 5.99
N ASN A 86 -10.37 -8.23 6.73
CA ASN A 86 -11.80 -8.49 6.88
C ASN A 86 -12.37 -7.98 8.21
N SER A 87 -11.50 -7.61 9.16
CA SER A 87 -11.92 -7.15 10.48
C SER A 87 -10.89 -6.22 11.11
N ASP A 88 -11.31 -5.46 12.12
CA ASP A 88 -10.43 -4.60 12.91
C ASP A 88 -9.37 -5.43 13.65
N SER A 89 -9.72 -6.63 14.11
CA SER A 89 -8.76 -7.58 14.71
C SER A 89 -7.68 -8.02 13.72
N GLU A 90 -8.03 -8.27 12.46
CA GLU A 90 -7.04 -8.56 11.42
C GLU A 90 -6.15 -7.35 11.12
N LEU A 91 -6.72 -6.13 11.17
CA LEU A 91 -5.95 -4.91 10.97
C LEU A 91 -4.91 -4.69 12.08
N LEU A 92 -5.32 -4.90 13.34
CA LEU A 92 -4.42 -4.84 14.50
C LEU A 92 -3.34 -5.92 14.42
N ALA A 93 -3.72 -7.16 14.08
CA ALA A 93 -2.76 -8.24 13.92
C ALA A 93 -1.73 -7.94 12.82
N PHE A 94 -2.15 -7.32 11.71
CA PHE A 94 -1.24 -6.85 10.66
C PHE A 94 -0.26 -5.79 11.19
N LEU A 95 -0.75 -4.80 11.94
CA LEU A 95 0.11 -3.77 12.55
C LEU A 95 1.16 -4.42 13.46
N GLU A 96 0.73 -5.32 14.35
CA GLU A 96 1.61 -5.95 15.34
C GLU A 96 2.62 -6.93 14.75
N THR A 97 2.22 -7.69 13.72
CA THR A 97 3.05 -8.80 13.20
C THR A 97 3.88 -8.41 11.98
N GLU A 98 3.47 -7.40 11.21
CA GLU A 98 4.19 -7.02 9.98
C GLU A 98 4.89 -5.67 10.14
N ILE A 99 4.21 -4.65 10.69
CA ILE A 99 4.73 -3.28 10.76
C ILE A 99 5.61 -3.06 12.00
N GLU A 100 5.12 -3.46 13.17
CA GLU A 100 5.84 -3.27 14.44
C GLU A 100 7.08 -4.16 14.55
N LEU A 101 7.13 -5.27 13.81
CA LEU A 101 8.31 -6.14 13.71
C LEU A 101 9.36 -5.65 12.72
N LEU A 102 9.09 -4.60 11.93
CA LEU A 102 10.11 -4.04 11.05
C LEU A 102 11.30 -3.56 11.85
N ASP A 103 12.49 -3.96 11.44
CA ASP A 103 13.74 -3.50 12.00
C ASP A 103 14.75 -3.28 10.87
N PHE A 104 15.04 -2.01 10.60
CA PHE A 104 16.08 -1.61 9.65
C PHE A 104 16.67 -0.26 10.04
N PRO A 105 17.99 -0.07 9.82
CA PRO A 105 18.64 1.19 10.13
C PRO A 105 18.21 2.29 9.16
N VAL A 106 18.13 3.53 9.68
CA VAL A 106 18.00 4.75 8.88
C VAL A 106 19.25 5.59 9.14
N GLU A 107 20.14 5.63 8.15
CA GLU A 107 21.42 6.33 8.26
C GLU A 107 21.22 7.87 8.28
N PRO A 108 22.14 8.62 8.91
CA PRO A 108 22.15 10.08 8.81
C PRO A 108 22.14 10.54 7.35
N GLY A 109 21.30 11.53 7.04
CA GLY A 109 21.11 12.00 5.66
C GLY A 109 20.06 11.23 4.86
N TYR A 110 19.45 10.20 5.44
CA TYR A 110 18.31 9.48 4.87
C TYR A 110 17.01 9.72 5.65
N LYS A 111 15.89 9.42 5.01
CA LYS A 111 14.52 9.46 5.51
C LYS A 111 13.75 8.25 4.98
N ILE A 112 12.69 7.87 5.67
CA ILE A 112 11.73 6.89 5.19
C ILE A 112 10.68 7.62 4.37
N GLU A 113 10.56 7.30 3.09
CA GLU A 113 9.39 7.61 2.29
C GLU A 113 8.40 6.45 2.42
N SER A 114 7.20 6.73 2.90
CA SER A 114 6.15 5.73 3.09
C SER A 114 4.90 6.07 2.29
N TRP A 115 4.31 5.04 1.71
CA TRP A 115 3.09 5.08 0.92
C TRP A 115 2.08 4.18 1.61
N PHE A 116 0.92 4.72 1.90
CA PHE A 116 -0.23 3.97 2.42
C PHE A 116 -1.36 4.10 1.43
N HIS A 117 -1.98 2.98 1.08
CA HIS A 117 -3.20 2.96 0.29
C HIS A 117 -4.25 2.12 0.97
N ARG A 118 -5.46 2.70 1.01
CA ARG A 118 -6.64 2.10 1.59
C ARG A 118 -7.73 2.03 0.54
N LEU A 119 -8.18 0.82 0.23
CA LEU A 119 -9.36 0.58 -0.58
C LEU A 119 -10.43 -0.10 0.27
N SER A 120 -11.49 0.64 0.59
CA SER A 120 -12.58 0.11 1.42
C SER A 120 -13.94 0.47 0.83
N GLY A 121 -14.96 -0.27 1.25
CA GLY A 121 -16.34 0.13 1.08
C GLY A 121 -16.85 0.27 -0.34
N ILE A 122 -17.35 1.45 -0.71
CA ILE A 122 -17.87 1.68 -2.07
C ILE A 122 -16.79 1.50 -3.13
N ASP A 123 -15.56 1.89 -2.84
CA ASP A 123 -14.44 1.76 -3.75
C ASP A 123 -14.00 0.31 -3.89
N TYR A 124 -13.98 -0.45 -2.79
CA TYR A 124 -13.75 -1.90 -2.84
C TYR A 124 -14.85 -2.65 -3.61
N ARG A 125 -16.12 -2.28 -3.43
CA ARG A 125 -17.22 -2.83 -4.24
C ARG A 125 -17.06 -2.54 -5.73
N ARG A 126 -16.62 -1.34 -6.08
CA ARG A 126 -16.34 -0.95 -7.47
C ARG A 126 -15.22 -1.79 -8.06
N ARG A 127 -14.14 -1.97 -7.29
CA ARG A 127 -13.02 -2.85 -7.62
C ARG A 127 -13.46 -4.27 -7.95
N LEU A 128 -14.32 -4.87 -7.13
CA LEU A 128 -14.85 -6.21 -7.39
C LEU A 128 -15.63 -6.28 -8.71
N ARG A 129 -16.44 -5.27 -9.02
CA ARG A 129 -17.18 -5.19 -10.29
C ARG A 129 -16.27 -5.05 -11.49
N GLU A 130 -15.18 -4.28 -11.37
CA GLU A 130 -14.18 -4.16 -12.44
C GLU A 130 -13.48 -5.49 -12.71
N ILE A 131 -13.05 -6.19 -11.65
CA ILE A 131 -12.45 -7.53 -11.76
C ILE A 131 -13.42 -8.48 -12.46
N GLU A 132 -14.70 -8.45 -12.09
CA GLU A 132 -15.71 -9.30 -12.70
C GLU A 132 -15.99 -8.93 -14.17
N ALA A 133 -16.06 -7.64 -14.51
CA ALA A 133 -16.22 -7.17 -15.87
C ALA A 133 -15.03 -7.59 -16.76
N GLU A 134 -13.80 -7.47 -16.25
CA GLU A 134 -12.57 -7.88 -16.93
C GLU A 134 -12.55 -9.40 -17.17
N LYS A 135 -12.93 -10.21 -16.17
CA LYS A 135 -13.09 -11.66 -16.32
C LYS A 135 -14.09 -12.05 -17.42
N ARG A 136 -15.08 -11.19 -17.68
CA ARG A 136 -16.09 -11.37 -18.73
C ARG A 136 -15.66 -10.79 -20.09
N GLY A 137 -14.45 -10.25 -20.21
CA GLY A 137 -13.93 -9.64 -21.44
C GLY A 137 -14.59 -8.30 -21.79
N LEU A 138 -15.29 -7.67 -20.85
CA LEU A 138 -15.90 -6.37 -21.06
C LEU A 138 -14.84 -5.26 -21.00
N PRO A 139 -14.94 -4.22 -21.85
CA PRO A 139 -14.00 -3.10 -21.79
C PRO A 139 -14.08 -2.44 -20.41
N ARG A 140 -12.92 -2.12 -19.82
CA ARG A 140 -12.83 -1.37 -18.56
C ARG A 140 -13.65 -0.08 -18.69
N SER A 141 -14.47 0.21 -17.69
CA SER A 141 -15.27 1.43 -17.67
C SER A 141 -14.31 2.63 -17.75
N ARG A 142 -14.40 3.43 -18.82
CA ARG A 142 -13.50 4.55 -19.04
C ARG A 142 -13.79 5.62 -17.98
N LYS A 143 -12.77 5.94 -17.18
CA LYS A 143 -12.70 7.02 -16.20
C LYS A 143 -13.63 6.84 -15.00
N ILE A 144 -13.13 6.17 -13.98
CA ILE A 144 -13.73 6.23 -12.66
C ILE A 144 -13.03 7.35 -11.91
N HIS A 145 -13.77 8.43 -11.68
CA HIS A 145 -13.30 9.45 -10.77
C HIS A 145 -13.41 8.91 -9.34
N PRO A 146 -12.30 8.91 -8.59
CA PRO A 146 -12.32 8.57 -7.17
C PRO A 146 -13.26 9.51 -6.41
N HIS A 147 -13.98 8.95 -5.43
CA HIS A 147 -14.98 9.67 -4.62
C HIS A 147 -14.37 10.48 -3.47
N SER A 148 -13.04 10.51 -3.38
CA SER A 148 -12.29 11.10 -2.29
C SER A 148 -11.60 12.38 -2.78
N ASP A 149 -12.01 13.54 -2.26
CA ASP A 149 -11.41 14.86 -2.51
C ASP A 149 -9.93 14.96 -2.05
N PHE A 150 -9.40 13.94 -1.38
CA PHE A 150 -7.99 13.81 -1.09
C PHE A 150 -7.24 13.22 -2.29
N LEU A 151 -6.80 14.12 -3.19
CA LEU A 151 -5.69 13.98 -4.15
C LEU A 151 -5.28 12.55 -4.53
N SER A 152 -6.19 11.79 -5.10
CA SER A 152 -5.86 10.60 -5.90
C SER A 152 -5.35 11.09 -7.25
N GLU A 153 -4.12 11.59 -7.30
CA GLU A 153 -3.47 11.75 -8.58
C GLU A 153 -3.26 10.34 -9.17
N PRO A 154 -3.70 10.06 -10.41
CA PRO A 154 -3.39 8.81 -11.13
C PRO A 154 -1.87 8.49 -11.16
N SER A 155 -1.05 9.51 -10.91
CA SER A 155 0.40 9.42 -10.79
C SER A 155 0.88 8.64 -9.56
N PHE A 156 0.11 8.48 -8.46
CA PHE A 156 0.60 7.78 -7.28
C PHE A 156 0.84 6.29 -7.57
N ARG A 157 -0.15 5.61 -8.15
CA ARG A 157 -0.03 4.18 -8.46
C ARG A 157 1.10 3.91 -9.46
N GLU A 158 1.14 4.66 -10.55
CA GLU A 158 2.19 4.51 -11.56
C GLU A 158 3.59 4.77 -10.99
N ARG A 159 3.73 5.75 -10.09
CA ARG A 159 5.00 6.04 -9.40
C ARG A 159 5.40 4.88 -8.49
N LEU A 160 4.46 4.35 -7.70
CA LEU A 160 4.75 3.20 -6.84
C LEU A 160 5.13 1.96 -7.67
N ASP A 161 4.39 1.66 -8.74
CA ASP A 161 4.70 0.54 -9.64
C ASP A 161 6.08 0.63 -10.27
N ARG A 162 6.50 1.83 -10.67
CA ARG A 162 7.85 2.05 -11.18
C ARG A 162 8.91 1.77 -10.12
N ARG A 163 8.68 2.16 -8.86
CA ARG A 163 9.61 1.89 -7.75
C ARG A 163 9.62 0.41 -7.35
N LEU A 164 8.48 -0.27 -7.40
CA LEU A 164 8.36 -1.69 -7.06
C LEU A 164 8.96 -2.61 -8.12
N ARG A 165 8.98 -2.23 -9.40
CA ARG A 165 9.65 -2.99 -10.47
C ARG A 165 11.15 -3.20 -10.24
N CYS A 166 11.78 -2.43 -9.35
CA CYS A 166 13.17 -2.63 -8.94
C CYS A 166 13.36 -3.80 -7.94
N LEU A 167 12.30 -4.56 -7.63
CA LEU A 167 12.35 -5.81 -6.86
C LEU A 167 12.57 -7.06 -7.72
N GLU A 168 12.63 -6.90 -9.05
CA GLU A 168 12.85 -7.97 -10.04
C GLU A 168 14.32 -8.05 -10.46
#